data_AF-A0A7Z0EDX6-F1
#
_entry.id   AF-A0A7Z0EDX6-F1
#
_cell.length_a   1.000
_cell.length_b   1.000
_cell.length_c   1.000
_cell.angle_alpha   90.00
_cell.angle_beta   90.00
_cell.angle_gamma   90.00
#
_symmetry.space_group_name_H-M   'P 1'
#
loop_
_entity.id
_entity.type
_entity.pdbx_description
1 polymer ?
#
loop_
_entity_poly.entity_id
_entity_poly.type
_entity_poly.pdbx_seq_one_letter_code
_entity_poly.pdbx_strand_id
1 'polypeptide(L)'
;MNTSTVRTPIRREDIRKGDLIRKEYTERLRSTVAHEYVAESDGDTADPRTTGNFFLLDRPVAPVVLPTETGIYMDATGGIWSFQTNGNLALKVESSAGWFNDEHVAGFAPFTRLEPVAVTAEKVLNRVAKLVIFSLMGDGGEADLKQIAAEFGVTS
;
A
#
# COMPACT_ATOMS: atom_id res chain seq x y z
N MET A 1 -23.91 23.71 -11.60
CA MET A 1 -22.50 23.91 -11.22
C MET A 1 -21.69 22.88 -12.01
N ASN A 2 -20.78 23.32 -12.87
CA ASN A 2 -19.90 22.45 -13.66
C ASN A 2 -18.81 21.90 -12.73
N THR A 3 -18.96 20.66 -12.25
CA THR A 3 -17.85 19.89 -11.71
C THR A 3 -16.92 19.55 -12.87
N SER A 4 -15.86 20.34 -13.05
CA SER A 4 -14.75 19.98 -13.93
C SER A 4 -14.08 18.76 -13.31
N THR A 5 -14.52 17.55 -13.68
CA THR A 5 -13.86 16.30 -13.32
C THR A 5 -12.41 16.41 -13.79
N VAL A 6 -11.47 16.38 -12.84
CA VAL A 6 -10.04 16.40 -13.14
C VAL A 6 -9.74 15.17 -13.99
N ARG A 7 -9.27 15.39 -15.22
CA ARG A 7 -8.92 14.32 -16.16
C ARG A 7 -7.42 14.09 -16.06
N THR A 8 -7.01 12.98 -15.45
CA THR A 8 -5.60 12.65 -15.27
C THR A 8 -5.15 11.72 -16.41
N PRO A 9 -4.17 12.11 -17.24
CA PRO A 9 -3.63 11.20 -18.25
C PRO A 9 -3.11 9.92 -17.59
N ILE A 10 -3.49 8.77 -18.15
CA ILE A 10 -3.10 7.45 -17.61
C ILE A 10 -2.62 6.56 -18.77
N ARG A 11 -1.68 5.65 -18.50
CA ARG A 11 -1.28 4.66 -19.49
C ARG A 11 -2.20 3.45 -19.43
N ARG A 12 -2.22 2.64 -20.49
CA ARG A 12 -3.07 1.44 -20.54
C ARG A 12 -2.74 0.49 -19.39
N GLU A 13 -1.46 0.28 -19.12
CA GLU A 13 -0.94 -0.59 -18.08
C GLU A 13 -1.34 -0.17 -16.65
N ASP A 14 -1.76 1.08 -16.46
CA ASP A 14 -2.14 1.62 -15.15
C ASP A 14 -3.67 1.57 -14.92
N ILE A 15 -4.46 1.18 -15.93
CA ILE A 15 -5.92 1.02 -15.84
C ILE A 15 -6.22 -0.19 -14.96
N ARG A 16 -7.02 0.04 -13.91
CA ARG A 16 -7.48 -0.98 -12.98
C ARG A 16 -8.96 -1.23 -13.15
N LYS A 17 -9.39 -2.46 -12.90
CA LYS A 17 -10.82 -2.81 -12.84
C LYS A 17 -11.57 -1.84 -11.93
N GLY A 18 -12.69 -1.31 -12.42
CA GLY A 18 -13.53 -0.36 -11.71
C GLY A 18 -13.16 1.10 -11.92
N ASP A 19 -12.01 1.42 -12.53
CA ASP A 19 -11.67 2.80 -12.90
C ASP A 19 -12.70 3.35 -13.88
N LEU A 20 -13.13 4.60 -13.68
CA LEU A 20 -13.86 5.36 -14.67
C LEU A 20 -12.85 6.02 -15.62
N ILE A 21 -12.79 5.50 -16.84
CA ILE A 21 -11.83 5.91 -17.87
C ILE A 21 -12.55 6.67 -18.97
N ARG A 22 -11.89 7.71 -19.49
CA ARG A 22 -12.22 8.35 -20.74
C ARG A 22 -11.15 8.03 -21.78
N LYS A 23 -11.55 7.41 -22.89
CA LYS A 23 -10.71 7.15 -24.05
C LYS A 23 -11.02 8.15 -25.15
N GLU A 24 -10.03 8.89 -25.62
CA GLU A 24 -10.15 9.81 -26.76
C GLU A 24 -9.34 9.29 -27.95
N TYR A 25 -10.00 9.12 -29.10
CA TYR A 25 -9.37 8.63 -30.33
C TYR A 25 -9.91 9.36 -31.55
N THR A 26 -9.14 9.34 -32.64
CA THR A 26 -9.54 9.95 -33.91
C THR A 26 -9.98 8.88 -34.88
N GLU A 27 -11.24 8.93 -35.31
CA GLU A 27 -11.69 8.08 -36.41
C GLU A 27 -11.12 8.58 -37.74
N ARG A 28 -10.88 7.65 -38.68
CA ARG A 28 -10.20 7.90 -39.98
C ARG A 28 -10.77 9.10 -40.77
N LEU A 29 -11.99 9.56 -40.48
CA LEU A 29 -12.71 10.56 -41.28
C LEU A 29 -13.42 11.67 -40.47
N ARG A 30 -12.73 12.29 -39.48
CA ARG A 30 -12.87 13.73 -39.10
C ARG A 30 -13.47 14.12 -37.74
N SER A 31 -13.59 13.23 -36.77
CA SER A 31 -13.95 13.65 -35.40
C SER A 31 -13.13 12.94 -34.33
N THR A 32 -12.66 13.71 -33.34
CA THR A 32 -12.19 13.15 -32.07
C THR A 32 -13.42 12.63 -31.33
N VAL A 33 -13.46 11.30 -31.16
CA VAL A 33 -14.49 10.63 -30.38
C VAL A 33 -13.94 10.43 -28.98
N ALA A 34 -14.81 10.59 -27.98
CA ALA A 34 -14.51 10.26 -26.61
C ALA A 34 -15.53 9.28 -26.06
N HIS A 35 -15.03 8.23 -25.43
CA HIS A 35 -15.84 7.18 -24.82
C HIS A 35 -15.49 7.10 -23.34
N GLU A 36 -16.51 7.18 -22.48
CA GLU A 36 -16.37 7.01 -21.03
C GLU A 36 -16.90 5.63 -20.64
N TYR A 37 -16.11 4.86 -19.90
CA TYR A 37 -16.46 3.50 -19.50
C TYR A 37 -15.84 3.16 -18.15
N VAL A 38 -16.47 2.22 -17.45
CA VAL A 38 -15.90 1.59 -16.25
C VAL A 38 -15.09 0.38 -16.71
N ALA A 39 -13.81 0.32 -16.37
CA ALA A 39 -12.94 -0.78 -16.76
C ALA A 39 -13.42 -2.11 -16.15
N GLU A 40 -13.65 -3.12 -16.99
CA GLU A 40 -14.12 -4.44 -16.51
C GLU A 40 -12.97 -5.34 -16.03
N SER A 41 -11.75 -5.04 -16.48
CA SER A 41 -10.51 -5.72 -16.13
C SER A 41 -9.32 -4.76 -16.14
N ASP A 42 -8.20 -5.20 -15.58
CA ASP A 42 -6.95 -4.45 -15.64
C ASP A 42 -6.46 -4.34 -17.09
N GLY A 43 -6.04 -3.14 -17.48
CA GLY A 43 -5.60 -2.84 -18.85
C GLY A 43 -6.71 -2.80 -19.91
N ASP A 44 -7.99 -2.73 -19.50
CA ASP A 44 -9.15 -2.63 -20.38
C ASP A 44 -9.14 -1.35 -21.23
N THR A 45 -9.44 -1.49 -22.51
CA THR A 45 -9.42 -0.41 -23.51
C THR A 45 -10.78 -0.14 -24.17
N ALA A 46 -11.84 -0.82 -23.72
CA ALA A 46 -13.21 -0.87 -24.26
C ALA A 46 -13.34 -1.30 -25.74
N ASP A 47 -12.44 -0.87 -26.62
CA ASP A 47 -12.28 -1.34 -27.99
C ASP A 47 -10.78 -1.47 -28.33
N PRO A 48 -10.23 -2.70 -28.45
CA PRO A 48 -8.81 -2.90 -28.74
C PRO A 48 -8.43 -2.51 -30.19
N ARG A 49 -9.39 -2.25 -31.08
CA ARG A 49 -9.13 -1.92 -32.49
C ARG A 49 -8.83 -0.43 -32.70
N THR A 50 -9.12 0.41 -31.72
CA THR A 50 -8.88 1.86 -31.78
C THR A 50 -7.74 2.23 -30.84
N THR A 51 -6.69 2.86 -31.39
CA THR A 51 -5.63 3.50 -30.60
C THR A 51 -6.10 4.88 -30.14
N GLY A 52 -5.88 5.21 -28.87
CA GLY A 52 -6.34 6.46 -28.28
C GLY A 52 -5.58 6.82 -27.01
N ASN A 53 -5.82 8.04 -26.54
CA ASN A 53 -5.32 8.54 -25.26
C ASN A 53 -6.32 8.16 -24.16
N PHE A 54 -5.81 7.75 -23.00
CA PHE A 54 -6.62 7.38 -21.85
C PHE A 54 -6.49 8.44 -20.75
N PHE A 55 -7.61 8.73 -20.10
CA PHE A 55 -7.69 9.64 -18.97
C PHE A 55 -8.50 8.99 -17.85
N LEU A 56 -7.95 9.00 -16.64
CA LEU A 56 -8.65 8.62 -15.43
C LEU A 56 -9.57 9.77 -15.00
N LEU A 57 -10.87 9.48 -14.85
CA LEU A 57 -11.88 10.42 -14.37
C LEU A 57 -12.20 10.21 -12.90
N ASP A 58 -12.32 8.95 -12.49
CA ASP A 58 -12.55 8.54 -11.11
C ASP A 58 -11.93 7.17 -10.87
N ARG A 59 -11.43 6.97 -9.65
CA ARG A 59 -10.87 5.71 -9.19
C ARG A 59 -11.55 5.37 -7.87
N PRO A 60 -12.54 4.45 -7.88
CA PRO A 60 -13.36 4.20 -6.70
C PRO A 60 -12.57 3.57 -5.54
N VAL A 61 -11.42 2.96 -5.83
CA VAL A 61 -10.52 2.39 -4.84
C VAL A 61 -9.16 3.07 -4.96
N ALA A 62 -8.75 3.81 -3.94
CA ALA A 62 -7.44 4.47 -3.90
C ALA A 62 -6.33 3.47 -4.31
N PRO A 63 -5.37 3.89 -5.16
CA PRO A 63 -4.32 2.99 -5.61
C PRO A 63 -3.60 2.42 -4.40
N VAL A 64 -3.50 1.09 -4.36
CA VAL A 64 -2.72 0.40 -3.33
C VAL A 64 -1.27 0.79 -3.52
N VAL A 65 -0.75 1.59 -2.58
CA VAL A 65 0.65 1.97 -2.56
C VAL A 65 1.44 0.85 -1.91
N LEU A 66 2.17 0.10 -2.73
CA LEU A 66 3.11 -0.89 -2.21
C LEU A 66 4.31 -0.18 -1.55
N PRO A 67 4.89 -0.76 -0.50
CA PRO A 67 6.12 -0.24 0.08
C PRO A 67 7.25 -0.14 -0.94
N THR A 68 7.83 1.05 -1.07
CA THR A 68 8.98 1.31 -1.96
C THR A 68 10.33 1.15 -1.25
N GLU A 69 10.34 1.20 0.09
CA GLU A 69 11.53 1.00 0.89
C GLU A 69 11.73 -0.46 1.25
N THR A 70 12.99 -0.92 1.26
CA THR A 70 13.33 -2.25 1.74
C THR A 70 13.05 -2.40 3.22
N GLY A 71 12.53 -3.56 3.61
CA GLY A 71 12.27 -3.86 5.01
C GLY A 71 11.29 -5.00 5.20
N ILE A 72 10.96 -5.22 6.47
CA ILE A 72 9.93 -6.16 6.88
C ILE A 72 8.64 -5.36 7.12
N TYR A 73 7.52 -5.88 6.65
CA TYR A 73 6.22 -5.25 6.73
C TYR A 73 5.18 -6.24 7.23
N MET A 74 4.12 -5.73 7.84
CA MET A 74 2.95 -6.49 8.24
C MET A 74 1.75 -6.04 7.40
N ASP A 75 1.01 -6.99 6.86
CA ASP A 75 -0.19 -6.74 6.07
C ASP A 75 -1.44 -6.53 6.95
N ALA A 76 -2.58 -6.18 6.33
CA ALA A 76 -3.83 -5.89 7.04
C ALA A 76 -4.41 -7.09 7.82
N THR A 77 -3.99 -8.30 7.46
CA THR A 77 -4.41 -9.56 8.08
C THR A 77 -3.41 -10.09 9.10
N GLY A 78 -2.29 -9.38 9.32
CA GLY A 78 -1.22 -9.78 10.23
C GLY A 78 -0.14 -10.65 9.58
N GLY A 79 -0.16 -10.85 8.26
CA GLY A 79 0.88 -11.57 7.54
C GLY A 79 2.17 -10.76 7.44
N ILE A 80 3.31 -11.44 7.56
CA ILE A 80 4.64 -10.80 7.54
C ILE A 80 5.27 -10.93 6.15
N TRP A 81 5.80 -9.81 5.65
CA TRP A 81 6.36 -9.66 4.32
C TRP A 81 7.76 -9.07 4.37
N SER A 82 8.62 -9.49 3.46
CA SER A 82 9.93 -8.88 3.23
C SER A 82 9.96 -8.26 1.83
N PHE A 83 10.19 -6.95 1.75
CA PHE A 83 10.34 -6.19 0.50
C PHE A 83 11.82 -5.88 0.26
N GLN A 84 12.35 -6.26 -0.91
CA GLN A 84 13.75 -6.04 -1.31
C GLN A 84 13.90 -4.98 -2.41
N THR A 85 15.13 -4.47 -2.58
CA THR A 85 15.50 -3.24 -3.32
C THR A 85 15.15 -3.24 -4.81
N ASN A 86 14.64 -4.36 -5.32
CA ASN A 86 14.27 -4.54 -6.72
C ASN A 86 12.75 -4.54 -6.96
N GLY A 87 11.96 -4.05 -6.00
CA GLY A 87 10.55 -3.65 -6.17
C GLY A 87 9.54 -4.79 -6.37
N ASN A 88 9.93 -5.87 -7.04
CA ASN A 88 9.02 -6.87 -7.60
C ASN A 88 8.99 -8.18 -6.80
N LEU A 89 9.44 -8.14 -5.54
CA LEU A 89 9.79 -9.34 -4.81
C LEU A 89 9.40 -9.18 -3.34
N ALA A 90 8.10 -9.28 -3.07
CA ALA A 90 7.59 -9.43 -1.72
C ALA A 90 7.55 -10.92 -1.39
N LEU A 91 8.30 -11.34 -0.38
CA LEU A 91 8.24 -12.69 0.16
C LEU A 91 7.36 -12.68 1.40
N LYS A 92 6.27 -13.43 1.41
CA LYS A 92 5.59 -13.76 2.65
C LYS A 92 6.53 -14.65 3.46
N VAL A 93 6.81 -14.30 4.71
CA VAL A 93 7.85 -14.96 5.53
C VAL A 93 7.46 -16.41 5.91
N GLU A 94 6.23 -16.84 5.62
CA GLU A 94 5.83 -18.25 5.71
C GLU A 94 6.61 -19.13 4.71
N SER A 95 7.20 -20.22 5.22
CA SER A 95 8.14 -21.09 4.50
C SER A 95 7.56 -21.81 3.26
N SER A 96 6.27 -21.69 2.98
CA SER A 96 5.56 -22.35 1.88
C SER A 96 5.19 -21.41 0.72
N ALA A 97 5.39 -20.11 0.87
CA ALA A 97 4.88 -19.12 -0.07
C ALA A 97 5.95 -18.77 -1.12
N GLY A 98 5.63 -18.99 -2.39
CA GLY A 98 6.49 -18.65 -3.52
C GLY A 98 6.66 -17.14 -3.72
N TRP A 99 7.23 -16.76 -4.87
CA TRP A 99 7.38 -15.36 -5.27
C TRP A 99 6.04 -14.76 -5.69
N PHE A 100 5.69 -13.60 -5.14
CA PHE A 100 4.50 -12.84 -5.53
C PHE A 100 4.88 -11.63 -6.39
N ASN A 101 4.06 -11.33 -7.40
CA ASN A 101 4.14 -10.09 -8.18
C ASN A 101 3.30 -8.99 -7.51
N ASP A 102 3.46 -7.75 -7.95
CA ASP A 102 2.78 -6.58 -7.38
C ASP A 102 1.25 -6.70 -7.35
N GLU A 103 0.64 -7.32 -8.36
CA GLU A 103 -0.81 -7.55 -8.42
C GLU A 103 -1.30 -8.47 -7.31
N HIS A 104 -0.59 -9.57 -7.04
CA HIS A 104 -0.93 -10.46 -5.94
C HIS A 104 -0.72 -9.79 -4.58
N VAL A 105 0.37 -9.01 -4.43
CA VAL A 105 0.75 -8.34 -3.18
C VAL A 105 -0.24 -7.22 -2.84
N ALA A 106 -0.77 -6.52 -3.85
CA ALA A 106 -1.74 -5.44 -3.65
C ALA A 106 -3.00 -5.91 -2.91
N GLY A 107 -3.39 -7.18 -3.03
CA GLY A 107 -4.52 -7.76 -2.32
C GLY A 107 -4.36 -7.84 -0.78
N PHE A 108 -3.14 -7.68 -0.26
CA PHE A 108 -2.85 -7.78 1.17
C PHE A 108 -2.67 -6.41 1.85
N ALA A 109 -2.64 -5.33 1.07
CA ALA A 109 -2.51 -3.98 1.60
C ALA A 109 -3.68 -3.58 2.55
N PRO A 110 -3.49 -2.58 3.43
CA PRO A 110 -2.26 -1.80 3.65
C PRO A 110 -1.13 -2.56 4.32
N PHE A 111 0.11 -2.12 4.07
CA PHE A 111 1.32 -2.65 4.70
C PHE A 111 1.88 -1.66 5.72
N THR A 112 2.23 -2.15 6.90
CA THR A 112 2.86 -1.37 7.98
C THR A 112 4.30 -1.82 8.16
N ARG A 113 5.28 -0.91 8.10
CA ARG A 113 6.69 -1.25 8.29
C ARG A 113 6.94 -1.69 9.72
N LEU A 114 7.61 -2.83 9.86
CA LEU A 114 8.11 -3.30 11.15
C LEU A 114 9.52 -2.74 11.36
N GLU A 115 9.75 -2.13 12.52
CA GLU A 115 11.08 -1.66 12.88
C GLU A 115 12.04 -2.84 13.12
N PRO A 116 13.34 -2.70 12.77
CA PRO A 116 14.33 -3.72 13.08
C PRO A 116 14.35 -4.01 14.59
N VAL A 117 14.43 -5.30 14.94
CA VAL A 117 14.38 -5.75 16.35
C VAL A 117 15.43 -5.03 17.21
N ALA A 118 16.63 -4.77 16.69
CA ALA A 118 17.68 -4.07 17.44
C ALA A 118 17.27 -2.62 17.80
N VAL A 119 16.59 -1.92 16.89
CA VAL A 119 16.11 -0.54 17.11
C VAL A 119 14.97 -0.54 18.11
N THR A 120 14.02 -1.48 17.98
CA THR A 120 12.93 -1.66 18.94
C THR A 120 13.47 -2.03 20.32
N ALA A 121 14.44 -2.95 20.39
CA ALA A 121 15.08 -3.38 21.62
C ALA A 121 15.83 -2.22 22.32
N GLU A 122 16.55 -1.40 21.57
CA GLU A 122 17.22 -0.21 22.12
C GLU A 122 16.20 0.80 22.67
N LYS A 123 15.10 1.06 21.95
CA LYS A 123 14.02 1.94 22.42
C LYS A 123 13.39 1.41 23.71
N VAL A 124 13.10 0.11 23.78
CA VAL A 124 12.56 -0.54 24.97
C VAL A 124 13.55 -0.47 26.12
N LEU A 125 14.81 -0.84 25.91
CA LEU A 125 15.86 -0.79 26.94
C LEU A 125 16.08 0.63 27.47
N ASN A 126 16.13 1.64 26.59
CA ASN A 126 16.27 3.03 27.00
C ASN A 126 15.05 3.52 27.81
N ARG A 127 13.84 3.06 27.48
CA ARG A 127 12.62 3.46 28.20
C ARG A 127 12.46 2.73 29.53
N VAL A 128 12.79 1.44 29.58
CA VAL A 128 12.89 0.67 30.83
C VAL A 128 13.97 1.25 31.73
N ALA A 129 15.15 1.59 31.21
CA ALA A 129 16.22 2.22 31.99
C ALA A 129 15.78 3.56 32.60
N LYS A 130 15.06 4.40 31.83
CA LYS A 130 14.48 5.66 32.34
C LYS A 130 13.47 5.42 33.46
N LEU A 131 12.59 4.42 33.32
CA LEU A 131 11.62 4.07 34.36
C LEU A 131 12.26 3.45 35.60
N VAL A 132 13.31 2.63 35.44
CA VAL A 132 14.06 2.09 36.58
C VAL A 132 14.73 3.22 37.35
N ILE A 133 15.33 4.20 36.67
CA ILE A 133 15.89 5.41 37.29
C ILE A 133 14.79 6.22 38.00
N PHE A 134 13.61 6.37 37.39
CA PHE A 134 12.48 7.12 37.97
C PHE A 134 11.86 6.40 39.18
N SER A 135 11.73 5.08 39.11
CA SER A 135 11.22 4.20 40.18
C SER A 135 12.17 4.15 41.39
N LEU A 136 13.49 4.14 41.15
CA LEU A 136 14.51 4.29 42.20
C LEU A 136 14.45 5.66 42.90
N MET A 137 13.78 6.65 42.31
CA MET A 137 13.54 7.98 42.90
C MET A 137 12.19 8.12 43.62
N GLY A 138 11.37 7.05 43.72
CA GLY A 138 10.35 6.95 44.76
C GLY A 138 8.87 6.97 44.35
N ASP A 139 8.50 6.79 43.07
CA ASP A 139 7.08 6.68 42.68
C ASP A 139 6.81 5.60 41.60
N GLY A 140 5.92 4.65 41.89
CA GLY A 140 4.96 4.08 40.92
C GLY A 140 5.36 3.07 39.83
N GLY A 141 6.55 2.45 39.85
CA GLY A 141 7.10 1.74 38.66
C GLY A 141 6.37 0.51 38.07
N GLU A 142 5.37 -0.10 38.72
CA GLU A 142 4.76 -1.36 38.26
C GLU A 142 3.64 -1.16 37.22
N ALA A 143 2.86 -0.07 37.34
CA ALA A 143 1.80 0.26 36.37
C ALA A 143 2.38 0.67 35.00
N ASP A 144 3.52 1.36 35.01
CA ASP A 144 4.19 1.84 33.81
C ASP A 144 4.81 0.73 32.97
N LEU A 145 5.30 -0.35 33.61
CA LEU A 145 5.86 -1.50 32.90
C LEU A 145 4.80 -2.28 32.13
N LYS A 146 3.60 -2.46 32.71
CA LYS A 146 2.47 -3.09 32.03
C LYS A 146 1.97 -2.26 30.85
N GLN A 147 1.98 -0.93 30.98
CA GLN A 147 1.62 -0.03 29.87
C GLN A 147 2.63 -0.12 28.71
N ILE A 148 3.94 -0.16 29.00
CA ILE A 148 4.96 -0.36 27.96
C ILE A 148 4.82 -1.72 27.29
N ALA A 149 4.60 -2.78 28.07
CA ALA A 149 4.41 -4.12 27.52
C ALA A 149 3.22 -4.14 26.55
N ALA A 150 2.11 -3.48 26.91
CA ALA A 150 0.95 -3.30 26.02
C ALA A 150 1.26 -2.44 24.77
N GLU A 151 2.01 -1.34 24.90
CA GLU A 151 2.42 -0.48 23.77
C GLU A 151 3.22 -1.24 22.69
N PHE A 152 4.01 -2.23 23.09
CA PHE A 152 4.83 -3.04 22.19
C PHE A 152 4.22 -4.42 21.86
N GLY A 153 2.96 -4.65 22.22
CA GLY A 153 2.25 -5.92 21.92
C GLY A 153 2.78 -7.13 22.70
N VAL A 154 3.54 -6.92 23.77
CA VAL A 154 4.01 -7.95 24.69
C VAL A 154 2.97 -8.07 25.81
N THR A 155 1.85 -8.73 25.53
CA THR A 155 0.84 -8.99 26.56
C THR A 155 1.18 -10.28 27.32
N SER A 156 1.33 -10.18 28.65
CA SER A 156 1.35 -11.32 29.58
C SER A 156 -0.04 -11.84 29.87
#